data_AF-A0A967Z1C2-F1
#
_entry.id   AF-A0A967Z1C2-F1
#
_cell.length_a   1.000
_cell.length_b   1.000
_cell.length_c   1.000
_cell.angle_alpha   90.00
_cell.angle_beta   90.00
_cell.angle_gamma   90.00
#
_symmetry.space_group_name_H-M   'P 1'
#
loop_
_entity.id
_entity.type
_entity.pdbx_description
1 polymer ?
#
loop_
_entity_poly.entity_id
_entity_poly.type
_entity_poly.pdbx_seq_one_letter_code
_entity_poly.pdbx_strand_id
1 'polypeptide(L)'
;MKFEKFKEIEGQIEVITGLHIGSNVEQIEIGGLDNPVIRHLLTKEPYIPGSSLKGRMRALLEWRLGKVEQNGAVYQWCKNNDCPICRIFGTSADAAKIGPTRLIVRDAYLTEEFKKDKLEERGMILEDLTEEKWENSINRLTASANPRPLERVIPTVKFQWVRLF
;
A
#
# COMPACT_ATOMS: atom_id res chain seq x y z
N MET A 1 -22.40 -21.97 -4.95
CA MET A 1 -21.04 -21.90 -4.36
C MET A 1 -21.18 -22.27 -2.90
N LYS A 2 -20.44 -23.27 -2.39
CA LYS A 2 -20.49 -23.69 -0.99
C LYS A 2 -19.24 -23.16 -0.30
N PHE A 3 -19.41 -22.51 0.85
CA PHE A 3 -18.27 -22.13 1.69
C PHE A 3 -17.66 -23.40 2.28
N GLU A 4 -16.33 -23.53 2.21
CA GLU A 4 -15.61 -24.67 2.78
C GLU A 4 -14.82 -24.26 4.02
N LYS A 5 -13.91 -23.30 3.89
CA LYS A 5 -13.08 -22.79 4.98
C LYS A 5 -12.43 -21.46 4.63
N PHE A 6 -11.97 -20.75 5.65
CA PHE A 6 -10.99 -19.68 5.49
C PHE A 6 -9.57 -20.23 5.57
N LYS A 7 -8.63 -19.63 4.84
CA LYS A 7 -7.19 -19.83 5.04
C LYS A 7 -6.54 -18.50 5.39
N GLU A 8 -5.84 -18.48 6.51
CA GLU A 8 -5.08 -17.32 6.96
C GLU A 8 -3.62 -17.47 6.51
N ILE A 9 -3.06 -16.39 5.96
CA ILE A 9 -1.63 -16.26 5.68
C ILE A 9 -1.14 -15.04 6.43
N GLU A 10 -0.17 -15.27 7.30
CA GLU A 10 0.49 -14.24 8.08
C GLU A 10 1.95 -14.10 7.65
N GLY A 11 2.50 -12.93 7.86
CA GLY A 11 3.91 -12.65 7.63
C GLY A 11 4.30 -11.25 8.07
N GLN A 12 5.54 -10.87 7.81
CA GLN A 12 6.05 -9.53 8.07
C GLN A 12 6.51 -8.90 6.75
N ILE A 13 6.25 -7.60 6.61
CA ILE A 13 6.75 -6.78 5.51
C ILE A 13 7.86 -5.91 6.08
N GLU A 14 9.08 -6.11 5.60
CA GLU A 14 10.24 -5.28 5.94
C GLU A 14 10.48 -4.24 4.84
N VAL A 15 10.64 -2.98 5.26
CA VAL A 15 11.01 -1.89 4.36
C VAL A 15 12.51 -1.98 4.06
N ILE A 16 12.87 -2.47 2.88
CA ILE A 16 14.29 -2.56 2.46
C ILE A 16 14.79 -1.20 1.94
N THR A 17 13.94 -0.47 1.23
CA THR A 17 14.19 0.88 0.73
C THR A 17 13.03 1.78 1.15
N GLY A 18 13.31 3.04 1.48
CA GLY A 18 12.32 3.95 2.06
C GLY A 18 10.97 3.91 1.34
N LEU A 19 9.90 3.72 2.12
CA LEU A 19 8.55 3.44 1.63
C LEU A 19 7.68 4.69 1.78
N HIS A 20 7.14 5.17 0.66
CA HIS A 20 6.15 6.24 0.66
C HIS A 20 4.78 5.70 0.25
N ILE A 21 3.79 5.89 1.12
CA ILE A 21 2.37 5.73 0.82
C ILE A 21 1.69 7.03 1.23
N GLY A 22 1.38 7.87 0.24
CA GLY A 22 0.83 9.20 0.48
C GLY A 22 -0.56 9.17 1.10
N SER A 23 -0.81 10.12 2.01
CA SER A 23 -2.15 10.48 2.46
C SER A 23 -2.63 11.74 1.74
N ASN A 24 -3.95 11.91 1.62
CA ASN A 24 -4.49 13.23 1.31
C ASN A 24 -4.26 14.15 2.50
N VAL A 25 -3.77 15.37 2.22
CA VAL A 25 -3.58 16.43 3.20
C VAL A 25 -4.96 17.06 3.48
N GLU A 26 -5.77 16.46 4.34
CA GLU A 26 -7.09 17.01 4.70
C GLU A 26 -7.00 18.12 5.75
N GLN A 27 -5.91 18.18 6.52
CA GLN A 27 -5.64 19.24 7.48
C GLN A 27 -4.42 20.04 7.02
N ILE A 28 -4.62 21.32 6.71
CA ILE A 28 -3.54 22.28 6.50
C ILE A 28 -2.90 22.51 7.87
N GLU A 29 -1.86 21.73 8.18
CA GLU A 29 -1.00 22.02 9.33
C GLU A 29 0.02 23.09 8.91
N ILE A 30 0.09 24.18 9.66
CA ILE A 30 1.08 25.24 9.42
C ILE A 30 2.47 24.64 9.66
N GLY A 31 3.27 24.51 8.59
CA GLY A 31 4.58 23.85 8.64
C GLY A 31 4.56 22.33 8.43
N GLY A 32 3.43 21.76 8.01
CA GLY A 32 3.33 20.36 7.63
C GLY A 32 4.08 20.03 6.33
N LEU A 33 4.42 18.75 6.14
CA LEU A 33 5.08 18.25 4.94
C LEU A 33 4.12 18.24 3.74
N ASP A 34 4.60 18.60 2.55
CA ASP A 34 3.78 18.63 1.32
C ASP A 34 3.24 17.26 0.90
N ASN A 35 4.04 16.20 1.12
CA ASN A 35 3.71 14.83 0.72
C ASN A 35 3.88 13.88 1.91
N PRO A 36 2.95 13.90 2.88
CA PRO A 36 3.07 13.12 4.10
C PRO A 36 2.76 11.63 3.87
N VAL A 37 3.34 10.78 4.70
CA VAL A 37 2.96 9.36 4.74
C VAL A 37 1.64 9.16 5.47
N ILE A 38 0.89 8.14 5.07
CA ILE A 38 -0.36 7.77 5.74
C ILE A 38 -0.08 7.22 7.15
N ARG A 39 -0.82 7.76 8.13
CA ARG A 39 -0.71 7.41 9.54
C ARG A 39 -2.06 7.04 10.11
N HIS A 40 -2.07 6.19 11.12
CA HIS A 40 -3.28 5.87 11.87
C HIS A 40 -3.72 7.07 12.70
N LEU A 41 -5.02 7.42 12.68
CA LEU A 41 -5.52 8.67 13.27
C LEU A 41 -5.28 8.77 14.78
N LEU A 42 -5.39 7.65 15.50
CA LEU A 42 -5.24 7.60 16.96
C LEU A 42 -3.78 7.44 17.41
N THR A 43 -3.10 6.41 16.93
CA THR A 43 -1.71 6.09 17.33
C THR A 43 -0.66 6.93 16.63
N LYS A 44 -0.99 7.61 15.52
CA LYS A 44 -0.06 8.38 14.66
C LYS A 44 1.05 7.55 14.01
N GLU A 45 0.98 6.22 14.15
CA GLU A 45 1.91 5.28 13.53
C GLU A 45 1.69 5.21 12.02
N PRO A 46 2.75 5.14 11.21
CA PRO A 46 2.61 4.79 9.80
C PRO A 46 2.04 3.37 9.66
N TYR A 47 1.29 3.13 8.59
CA TYR A 47 0.78 1.79 8.28
C TYR A 47 0.67 1.60 6.76
N ILE A 48 0.55 0.33 6.33
CA ILE A 48 0.33 -0.01 4.93
C ILE A 48 -1.16 -0.35 4.74
N PRO A 49 -1.93 0.44 3.97
CA PRO A 49 -3.33 0.12 3.70
C PRO A 49 -3.47 -1.20 2.93
N GLY A 50 -4.44 -2.02 3.32
CA GLY A 50 -4.77 -3.27 2.65
C GLY A 50 -5.25 -3.04 1.21
N SER A 51 -5.86 -1.88 0.92
CA SER A 51 -6.22 -1.45 -0.43
C SER A 51 -4.99 -1.23 -1.32
N SER A 52 -3.93 -0.59 -0.79
CA SER A 52 -2.67 -0.35 -1.49
C SER A 52 -1.97 -1.66 -1.84
N LEU A 53 -1.88 -2.60 -0.88
CA LEU A 53 -1.34 -3.94 -1.11
C LEU A 53 -2.19 -4.72 -2.12
N LYS A 54 -3.51 -4.78 -1.91
CA LYS A 54 -4.44 -5.50 -2.78
C LYS A 54 -4.38 -4.98 -4.22
N GLY A 55 -4.35 -3.66 -4.39
CA GLY A 55 -4.25 -3.00 -5.69
C GLY A 55 -2.94 -3.33 -6.40
N ARG A 56 -1.81 -3.23 -5.70
CA ARG A 56 -0.50 -3.55 -6.29
C ARG A 56 -0.38 -5.02 -6.68
N MET A 57 -0.87 -5.93 -5.83
CA MET A 57 -0.89 -7.37 -6.13
C MET A 57 -1.76 -7.69 -7.34
N ARG A 58 -2.93 -7.05 -7.45
CA ARG A 58 -3.83 -7.19 -8.61
C ARG A 58 -3.15 -6.71 -9.88
N ALA A 59 -2.59 -5.50 -9.87
CA ALA A 59 -1.93 -4.91 -11.03
C ALA A 59 -0.77 -5.78 -11.54
N LEU A 60 0.10 -6.27 -10.63
CA LEU A 60 1.20 -7.16 -11.01
C LEU A 60 0.70 -8.48 -11.62
N LEU A 61 -0.39 -9.03 -11.12
CA LEU A 61 -0.98 -10.25 -11.66
C LEU A 61 -1.64 -10.02 -13.04
N GLU A 62 -2.32 -8.88 -13.22
CA GLU A 62 -2.88 -8.45 -14.52
C GLU A 62 -1.78 -8.33 -15.58
N TRP A 63 -0.66 -7.67 -15.26
CA TRP A 63 0.52 -7.61 -16.12
C TRP A 63 1.10 -8.98 -16.43
N ARG A 64 1.30 -9.83 -15.41
CA ARG A 64 1.87 -11.17 -15.59
C ARG A 64 1.02 -12.05 -16.51
N LEU A 65 -0.30 -11.88 -16.49
CA LEU A 65 -1.24 -12.67 -17.29
C LEU A 65 -1.59 -12.02 -18.63
N GLY A 66 -0.96 -10.88 -18.98
CA GLY A 66 -1.27 -10.13 -20.20
C GLY A 66 -2.72 -9.63 -20.24
N LYS A 67 -3.32 -9.40 -19.06
CA LYS A 67 -4.70 -8.92 -18.89
C LYS A 67 -4.68 -7.44 -18.52
N VAL A 68 -4.03 -6.63 -19.34
CA VAL A 68 -3.93 -5.18 -19.16
C VAL A 68 -4.69 -4.53 -20.30
N GLU A 69 -5.63 -3.65 -19.96
CA GLU A 69 -6.38 -2.89 -20.96
C GLU A 69 -5.46 -1.86 -21.64
N GLN A 70 -5.64 -1.60 -22.94
CA GLN A 70 -4.79 -0.67 -23.69
C GLN A 70 -4.83 0.77 -23.15
N ASN A 71 -5.94 1.13 -22.50
CA ASN A 71 -6.13 2.43 -21.86
C ASN A 71 -5.57 2.49 -20.42
N GLY A 72 -4.93 1.42 -19.94
CA GLY A 72 -4.40 1.32 -18.57
C GLY A 72 -5.47 1.18 -17.48
N ALA A 73 -6.75 1.00 -17.85
CA ALA A 73 -7.80 0.75 -16.89
C ALA A 73 -7.63 -0.62 -16.22
N VAL A 74 -8.19 -0.75 -15.02
CA VAL A 74 -8.32 -2.04 -14.34
C VAL A 74 -8.98 -3.04 -15.27
N TYR A 75 -8.46 -4.25 -15.35
CA TYR A 75 -9.06 -5.29 -16.19
C TYR A 75 -10.48 -5.60 -15.71
N GLN A 76 -11.46 -5.19 -16.52
CA GLN A 76 -12.89 -5.32 -16.23
C GLN A 76 -13.56 -6.42 -17.04
N TRP A 77 -13.00 -6.77 -18.21
CA TRP A 77 -13.71 -7.59 -19.17
C TRP A 77 -13.48 -9.09 -18.96
N CYS A 78 -14.31 -9.71 -18.13
CA CYS A 78 -14.56 -11.14 -18.26
C CYS A 78 -16.04 -11.46 -18.34
N LYS A 79 -16.53 -11.51 -19.58
CA LYS A 79 -17.76 -12.21 -19.94
C LYS A 79 -17.71 -13.71 -19.59
N ASN A 80 -16.51 -14.26 -19.44
CA ASN A 80 -16.29 -15.66 -19.06
C ASN A 80 -16.12 -15.81 -17.55
N ASN A 81 -16.83 -16.78 -16.98
CA ASN A 81 -16.83 -17.09 -15.55
C ASN A 81 -15.50 -17.64 -15.01
N ASP A 82 -14.45 -17.72 -15.82
CA ASP A 82 -13.21 -18.40 -15.52
C ASP A 82 -11.99 -17.48 -15.36
N CYS A 83 -12.21 -16.18 -15.17
CA CYS A 83 -11.11 -15.27 -14.85
C CYS A 83 -10.52 -15.54 -13.46
N PRO A 84 -9.24 -15.94 -13.34
CA PRO A 84 -8.62 -16.14 -12.03
C PRO A 84 -8.47 -14.83 -11.26
N ILE A 85 -8.24 -13.70 -11.95
CA ILE A 85 -8.06 -12.38 -11.33
C ILE A 85 -9.36 -11.91 -10.70
N CYS A 86 -10.46 -11.89 -11.46
CA CYS A 86 -11.76 -11.44 -10.97
C CYS A 86 -12.30 -12.36 -9.85
N ARG A 87 -12.03 -13.68 -9.89
CA ARG A 87 -12.40 -14.60 -8.80
C ARG A 87 -11.66 -14.31 -7.49
N ILE A 88 -10.38 -13.94 -7.57
CA ILE A 88 -9.57 -13.65 -6.39
C ILE A 88 -9.87 -12.24 -5.87
N PHE A 89 -9.76 -11.22 -6.71
CA PHE A 89 -9.76 -9.81 -6.31
C PHE A 89 -11.13 -9.12 -6.36
N GLY A 90 -12.11 -9.72 -7.05
CA GLY A 90 -13.43 -9.16 -7.29
C GLY A 90 -13.51 -8.28 -8.55
N THR A 91 -14.74 -7.92 -8.93
CA THR A 91 -15.06 -6.97 -10.01
C THR A 91 -16.10 -5.97 -9.53
N SER A 92 -16.11 -4.78 -10.10
CA SER A 92 -17.17 -3.79 -9.91
C SER A 92 -18.48 -4.34 -10.51
N ALA A 93 -19.60 -4.28 -9.78
CA ALA A 93 -20.92 -4.76 -10.22
C ALA A 93 -21.43 -3.90 -11.40
N ASP A 94 -21.91 -4.45 -12.53
CA ASP A 94 -23.20 -5.14 -12.68
C ASP A 94 -23.20 -6.41 -13.57
N ALA A 95 -22.07 -6.83 -14.14
CA ALA A 95 -22.09 -7.73 -15.31
C ALA A 95 -21.60 -9.18 -15.12
N ALA A 96 -20.98 -9.54 -13.98
CA ALA A 96 -20.21 -10.78 -13.91
C ALA A 96 -20.81 -11.82 -12.96
N LYS A 97 -21.16 -13.01 -13.49
CA LYS A 97 -21.61 -14.19 -12.71
C LYS A 97 -20.46 -14.89 -11.93
N ILE A 98 -19.49 -14.12 -11.44
CA ILE A 98 -18.19 -14.61 -10.93
C ILE A 98 -18.23 -14.95 -9.42
N GLY A 99 -19.26 -14.48 -8.69
CA GLY A 99 -19.42 -14.72 -7.25
C GLY A 99 -18.59 -13.74 -6.38
N PRO A 100 -18.61 -13.89 -5.05
CA PRO A 100 -17.95 -12.96 -4.14
C PRO A 100 -16.41 -13.07 -4.22
N THR A 101 -15.75 -11.99 -3.80
CA THR A 101 -14.29 -11.89 -3.69
C THR A 101 -13.74 -12.96 -2.72
N ARG A 102 -12.69 -13.67 -3.12
CA ARG A 102 -12.02 -14.73 -2.32
C ARG A 102 -10.77 -14.25 -1.57
N LEU A 103 -10.63 -12.94 -1.45
CA LEU A 103 -9.45 -12.31 -0.90
C LEU A 103 -9.82 -11.06 -0.09
N ILE A 104 -9.47 -11.10 1.19
CA ILE A 104 -9.43 -9.95 2.07
C ILE A 104 -7.97 -9.68 2.43
N VAL A 105 -7.51 -8.46 2.14
CA VAL A 105 -6.19 -7.97 2.54
C VAL A 105 -6.44 -6.94 3.64
N ARG A 106 -5.91 -7.20 4.84
CA ARG A 106 -6.02 -6.28 5.98
C ARG A 106 -4.92 -5.23 5.91
N ASP A 107 -5.14 -4.13 6.63
CA ASP A 107 -4.10 -3.13 6.87
C ASP A 107 -2.95 -3.76 7.65
N ALA A 108 -1.73 -3.34 7.33
CA ALA A 108 -0.51 -3.83 7.94
C ALA A 108 0.08 -2.75 8.85
N TYR A 109 0.08 -3.02 10.16
CA TYR A 109 0.55 -2.12 11.22
C TYR A 109 1.97 -2.49 11.68
N LEU A 110 2.65 -1.61 12.41
CA LEU A 110 3.97 -1.90 12.97
C LEU A 110 3.96 -3.17 13.82
N THR A 111 5.00 -4.01 13.72
CA THR A 111 5.11 -5.21 14.56
C THR A 111 5.37 -4.84 16.02
N GLU A 112 4.80 -5.58 16.96
CA GLU A 112 5.04 -5.36 18.41
C GLU A 112 6.54 -5.48 18.75
N GLU A 113 7.24 -6.43 18.12
CA GLU A 113 8.68 -6.62 18.27
C GLU A 113 9.47 -5.37 17.87
N PHE A 114 9.09 -4.74 16.75
CA PHE A 114 9.73 -3.51 16.27
C PHE A 114 9.45 -2.34 17.21
N LYS A 115 8.21 -2.19 17.67
CA LYS A 115 7.82 -1.15 18.62
C LYS A 115 8.60 -1.27 19.93
N LYS A 116 8.72 -2.47 20.47
CA LYS A 116 9.47 -2.70 21.71
C LYS A 116 10.96 -2.38 21.57
N ASP A 117 11.65 -2.92 20.57
CA ASP A 117 13.09 -2.66 20.37
C ASP A 117 13.37 -1.17 20.07
N LYS A 118 12.60 -0.57 19.16
CA LYS A 118 12.91 0.79 18.68
C LYS A 118 12.33 1.89 19.56
N LEU A 119 11.06 1.80 19.93
CA LEU A 119 10.39 2.87 20.66
C LEU A 119 10.64 2.78 22.17
N GLU A 120 10.58 1.58 22.75
CA GLU A 120 10.74 1.41 24.20
C GLU A 120 12.22 1.30 24.62
N GLU A 121 13.00 0.42 23.99
CA GLU A 121 14.37 0.13 24.43
C GLU A 121 15.38 1.16 23.91
N ARG A 122 15.25 1.60 22.66
CA ARG A 122 16.13 2.62 22.05
C ARG A 122 15.64 4.06 22.19
N GLY A 123 14.40 4.25 22.67
CA GLY A 123 13.82 5.57 22.90
C GLY A 123 13.55 6.38 21.61
N MET A 124 13.37 5.73 20.46
CA MET A 124 12.94 6.42 19.24
C MET A 124 11.50 6.94 19.39
N ILE A 125 11.21 8.07 18.77
CA ILE A 125 9.84 8.59 18.66
C ILE A 125 9.21 8.22 17.30
N LEU A 126 7.90 8.41 17.15
CA LEU A 126 7.19 8.04 15.91
C LEU A 126 7.65 8.85 14.70
N GLU A 127 8.16 10.04 14.94
CA GLU A 127 8.75 10.95 13.95
C GLU A 127 10.09 10.40 13.42
N ASP A 128 10.83 9.63 14.22
CA ASP A 128 12.08 9.00 13.79
C ASP A 128 11.85 7.82 12.83
N LEU A 129 10.61 7.36 12.68
CA LEU A 129 10.25 6.29 11.75
C LEU A 129 10.10 6.78 10.31
N THR A 130 10.11 8.10 10.10
CA THR A 130 10.01 8.71 8.78
C THR A 130 11.15 9.70 8.57
N GLU A 131 11.50 9.90 7.30
CA GLU A 131 12.48 10.90 6.91
C GLU A 131 11.94 11.76 5.77
N GLU A 132 12.35 13.01 5.74
CA GLU A 132 12.09 13.90 4.63
C GLU A 132 13.19 13.74 3.58
N LYS A 133 12.81 13.17 2.44
CA LYS A 133 13.68 13.06 1.27
C LYS A 133 13.35 14.16 0.28
N TRP A 134 14.36 14.92 -0.10
CA TRP A 134 14.25 15.85 -1.23
C TRP A 134 14.50 15.11 -2.55
N GLU A 135 13.59 15.30 -3.50
CA GLU A 135 13.73 14.89 -4.89
C GLU A 135 13.76 16.13 -5.78
N ASN A 136 14.42 16.07 -6.92
CA ASN A 136 14.57 17.23 -7.79
C ASN A 136 14.38 16.83 -9.25
N SER A 137 13.51 17.55 -9.95
CA SER A 137 13.41 17.45 -11.41
C SER A 137 14.13 18.62 -12.05
N ILE A 138 15.16 18.32 -12.84
CA ILE A 138 15.99 19.33 -13.52
C ILE A 138 15.51 19.50 -14.96
N ASN A 139 15.15 20.71 -15.36
CA ASN A 139 14.85 21.01 -16.76
C ASN A 139 16.11 20.83 -17.61
N ARG A 140 16.06 19.99 -18.65
CA ARG A 140 17.23 19.64 -19.47
C ARG A 140 17.72 20.76 -20.40
N LEU A 141 16.89 21.77 -20.65
CA LEU A 141 17.23 22.92 -21.50
C LEU A 141 17.72 24.10 -20.67
N THR A 142 17.03 24.43 -19.58
CA THR A 142 17.34 25.61 -18.76
C THR A 142 18.21 25.32 -17.54
N ALA A 143 18.50 24.04 -17.26
CA ALA A 143 19.18 23.57 -16.05
C ALA A 143 18.48 23.97 -14.72
N SER A 144 17.23 24.45 -14.78
CA SER A 144 16.47 24.84 -13.59
C SER A 144 16.05 23.63 -12.76
N ALA A 145 16.16 23.75 -11.44
CA ALA A 145 15.80 22.74 -10.45
C ALA A 145 14.38 22.99 -9.90
N ASN A 146 13.57 21.93 -9.84
CA ASN A 146 12.28 21.89 -9.14
C ASN A 146 12.37 20.89 -7.99
N PRO A 147 12.93 21.28 -6.83
CA PRO A 147 13.02 20.44 -5.65
C PRO A 147 11.63 20.24 -5.03
N ARG A 148 11.34 19.02 -4.57
CA ARG A 148 10.09 18.65 -3.91
C ARG A 148 10.40 17.76 -2.70
N PRO A 149 9.90 18.11 -1.50
CA PRO A 149 10.05 17.27 -0.33
C PRO A 149 9.05 16.09 -0.37
N LEU A 150 9.52 14.92 0.07
CA LEU A 150 8.77 13.68 0.14
C LEU A 150 9.02 13.02 1.50
N GLU A 151 7.98 12.85 2.31
CA GLU A 151 8.09 12.05 3.52
C GLU A 151 8.10 10.57 3.15
N ARG A 152 8.95 9.75 3.77
CA ARG A 152 8.92 8.30 3.59
C ARG A 152 9.28 7.57 4.87
N VAL A 153 8.72 6.39 5.04
CA VAL A 153 9.09 5.45 6.12
C VAL A 153 10.52 4.98 5.88
N ILE A 154 11.36 5.03 6.92
CA ILE A 154 12.77 4.64 6.82
C ILE A 154 12.92 3.13 6.55
N PRO A 155 14.05 2.71 5.94
CA PRO A 155 14.41 1.29 5.87
C PRO A 155 14.43 0.64 7.26
N THR A 156 14.31 -0.69 7.31
CA THR A 156 14.28 -1.57 8.50
C THR A 156 12.97 -1.57 9.30
N VAL A 157 12.03 -0.66 9.01
CA VAL A 157 10.69 -0.68 9.62
C VAL A 157 9.96 -1.96 9.21
N LYS A 158 9.31 -2.62 10.18
CA LYS A 158 8.60 -3.89 9.98
C LYS A 158 7.10 -3.72 10.26
N PHE A 159 6.29 -4.21 9.33
CA PHE A 159 4.84 -4.25 9.44
C PHE A 159 4.34 -5.68 9.53
N GLN A 160 3.41 -5.96 10.44
CA GLN A 160 2.68 -7.21 10.51
C GLN A 160 1.67 -7.28 9.37
N TRP A 161 1.74 -8.33 8.57
CA TRP A 161 0.84 -8.55 7.45
C TRP A 161 -0.05 -9.76 7.70
N VAL A 162 -1.36 -9.56 7.56
CA VAL A 162 -2.37 -10.61 7.69
C VAL A 162 -3.29 -10.60 6.48
N ARG A 163 -3.49 -11.79 5.89
CA ARG A 163 -4.35 -12.00 4.73
C ARG A 163 -5.31 -13.16 4.98
N LEU A 164 -6.59 -12.94 4.67
CA LEU A 164 -7.64 -13.95 4.75
C LEU A 164 -8.09 -14.36 3.34
N PHE A 165 -8.07 -15.66 3.06
CA PHE A 165 -8.61 -16.31 1.85
C PHE A 165 -9.90 -17.06 2.16
#